data_AF-A0AA91JVD0-F1
#
_entry.id   AF-A0AA91JVD0-F1
#
_cell.length_a   1.000
_cell.length_b   1.000
_cell.length_c   1.000
_cell.angle_alpha   90.00
_cell.angle_beta   90.00
_cell.angle_gamma   90.00
#
_symmetry.space_group_name_H-M   'P 1'
#
loop_
_entity.id
_entity.type
_entity.pdbx_description
1 polymer ?
#
loop_
_entity_poly.entity_id
_entity_poly.type
_entity_poly.pdbx_seq_one_letter_code
_entity_poly.pdbx_strand_id
1 'polypeptide(L)'
;MTTTSVILKEGSGGAEVTKLQEALKKLNFYSSAADGIFGSQTKAAVIKFQQAQGLVADGIVGPTTWSKLNELLNKQPVTRWRLMTEVEEIKEIKSLINSRLGVAALNQVALENFIGFDCTRRFYINEEFGGFQTLMRVKCSTPRGASTAIGYDEIRIIFNRFEGNIENFDIERVSEETAAKIVLPD
;
A
#
# COMPACT_ATOMS: atom_id res chain seq x y z
N MET A 1 -25.24 -14.23 -21.35
CA MET A 1 -23.87 -14.40 -21.89
C MET A 1 -23.06 -15.09 -20.81
N THR A 2 -22.63 -16.33 -21.04
CA THR A 2 -21.79 -17.08 -20.10
C THR A 2 -20.41 -16.43 -20.06
N THR A 3 -20.11 -15.70 -18.99
CA THR A 3 -18.75 -15.23 -18.72
C THR A 3 -17.89 -16.46 -18.42
N THR A 4 -17.16 -16.94 -19.41
CA THR A 4 -16.08 -17.92 -19.22
C THR A 4 -15.13 -17.32 -18.20
N SER A 5 -15.16 -17.82 -16.96
CA SER A 5 -14.25 -17.35 -15.93
C SER A 5 -12.84 -17.74 -16.33
N VAL A 6 -12.05 -16.74 -16.74
CA VAL A 6 -10.67 -16.95 -17.17
C VAL A 6 -9.85 -17.33 -15.95
N ILE A 7 -9.41 -18.59 -15.90
CA ILE A 7 -8.47 -19.06 -14.88
C ILE A 7 -7.07 -18.67 -15.32
N LEU A 8 -6.40 -17.83 -14.53
CA LEU A 8 -5.00 -17.46 -14.75
C LEU A 8 -4.10 -18.16 -13.74
N LYS A 9 -2.93 -18.61 -14.20
CA LYS A 9 -1.90 -19.23 -13.37
C LYS A 9 -0.53 -18.95 -13.98
N GLU A 10 0.52 -19.37 -13.29
CA GLU A 10 1.88 -19.28 -13.82
C GLU A 10 1.99 -19.88 -15.23
N GLY A 11 2.60 -19.13 -16.14
CA GLY A 11 2.69 -19.44 -17.56
C GLY A 11 1.53 -18.88 -18.42
N SER A 12 0.45 -18.36 -17.82
CA SER A 12 -0.56 -17.60 -18.56
C SER A 12 0.02 -16.28 -19.11
N GLY A 13 -0.56 -15.76 -20.19
CA GLY A 13 -0.16 -14.48 -20.76
C GLY A 13 -1.28 -13.75 -21.49
N GLY A 14 -1.06 -12.48 -21.80
CA GLY A 14 -1.95 -11.63 -22.58
C GLY A 14 -2.75 -10.62 -21.73
N ALA A 15 -3.75 -10.00 -22.36
CA ALA A 15 -4.48 -8.85 -21.80
C ALA A 15 -5.13 -9.12 -20.43
N GLU A 16 -5.60 -10.35 -20.19
CA GLU A 16 -6.20 -10.71 -18.90
C GLU A 16 -5.16 -10.75 -17.76
N VAL A 17 -3.91 -11.13 -18.07
CA VAL A 17 -2.82 -11.06 -17.09
C VAL A 17 -2.43 -9.60 -16.83
N THR A 18 -2.42 -8.75 -17.86
CA THR A 18 -2.18 -7.30 -17.68
C THR A 18 -3.22 -6.70 -16.73
N LYS A 19 -4.51 -6.99 -16.95
CA LYS A 19 -5.59 -6.55 -16.05
C LYS A 19 -5.40 -7.04 -14.61
N LEU A 20 -4.99 -8.30 -14.43
CA LEU A 20 -4.69 -8.85 -13.12
C LEU A 20 -3.54 -8.08 -12.45
N GLN A 21 -2.44 -7.86 -13.17
CA GLN A 21 -1.27 -7.15 -12.65
C GLN A 21 -1.62 -5.70 -12.29
N GLU A 22 -2.41 -5.00 -13.11
CA GLU A 22 -2.90 -3.66 -12.80
C GLU A 22 -3.83 -3.63 -11.58
N ALA A 23 -4.72 -4.61 -11.45
CA ALA A 23 -5.60 -4.75 -10.29
C ALA A 23 -4.79 -4.95 -9.00
N LEU A 24 -3.84 -5.89 -9.01
CA LEU A 24 -2.95 -6.14 -7.88
C LEU A 24 -2.08 -4.92 -7.57
N LYS A 25 -1.64 -4.18 -8.59
CA LYS A 25 -0.86 -2.95 -8.42
C LYS A 25 -1.66 -1.83 -7.77
N LYS A 26 -2.90 -1.61 -8.21
CA LYS A 26 -3.83 -0.65 -7.58
C LYS A 26 -4.11 -0.98 -6.12
N LEU A 27 -4.10 -2.26 -5.77
CA LEU A 27 -4.25 -2.75 -4.41
C LEU A 27 -2.91 -2.94 -3.68
N ASN A 28 -1.79 -2.46 -4.27
CA ASN A 28 -0.44 -2.51 -3.73
C ASN A 28 0.15 -3.91 -3.42
N PHE A 29 -0.41 -4.96 -4.04
CA PHE A 29 0.13 -6.32 -3.99
C PHE A 29 1.18 -6.59 -5.07
N TYR A 30 1.35 -5.69 -6.04
CA TYR A 30 2.28 -5.86 -7.15
C TYR A 30 2.99 -4.55 -7.48
N SER A 31 4.33 -4.55 -7.45
CA SER A 31 5.16 -3.36 -7.67
C SER A 31 5.74 -3.27 -9.10
N SER A 32 5.90 -4.41 -9.78
CA SER A 32 6.51 -4.50 -11.11
C SER A 32 5.62 -3.94 -12.23
N ALA A 33 6.15 -3.87 -13.45
CA ALA A 33 5.39 -3.46 -14.62
C ALA A 33 4.30 -4.51 -14.96
N ALA A 34 3.16 -4.04 -15.46
CA ALA A 34 2.10 -4.91 -15.97
C ALA A 34 2.43 -5.30 -17.42
N ASP A 35 3.28 -6.31 -17.58
CA ASP A 35 3.79 -6.80 -18.87
C ASP A 35 2.88 -7.84 -19.53
N GLY A 36 1.82 -8.28 -18.85
CA GLY A 36 0.92 -9.32 -19.33
C GLY A 36 1.52 -10.74 -19.29
N ILE A 37 2.60 -10.95 -18.53
CA ILE A 37 3.23 -12.26 -18.34
C ILE A 37 3.02 -12.73 -16.91
N PHE A 38 2.34 -13.88 -16.73
CA PHE A 38 2.12 -14.45 -15.40
C PHE A 38 3.35 -15.25 -15.00
N GLY A 39 4.40 -14.54 -14.57
CA GLY A 39 5.62 -15.12 -14.02
C GLY A 39 5.59 -15.30 -12.51
N SER A 40 6.75 -15.66 -11.94
CA SER A 40 6.92 -15.89 -10.50
C SER A 40 6.54 -14.69 -9.65
N GLN A 41 6.83 -13.46 -10.10
CA GLN A 41 6.46 -12.23 -9.39
C GLN A 41 4.93 -12.03 -9.34
N THR A 42 4.22 -12.28 -10.44
CA THR A 42 2.75 -12.20 -10.48
C THR A 42 2.13 -13.28 -9.61
N LYS A 43 2.67 -14.51 -9.64
CA LYS A 43 2.23 -15.60 -8.75
C LYS A 43 2.40 -15.24 -7.29
N ALA A 44 3.57 -14.72 -6.92
CA ALA A 44 3.84 -14.27 -5.56
C ALA A 44 2.78 -13.24 -5.15
N ALA A 45 2.56 -12.19 -5.95
CA ALA A 45 1.54 -11.17 -5.71
C ALA A 45 0.11 -11.72 -5.55
N VAL A 46 -0.28 -12.69 -6.38
CA VAL A 46 -1.58 -13.38 -6.24
C VAL A 46 -1.68 -14.11 -4.92
N ILE A 47 -0.63 -14.84 -4.52
CA ILE A 47 -0.58 -15.53 -3.22
C ILE A 47 -0.71 -14.53 -2.07
N LYS A 48 0.02 -13.40 -2.10
CA LYS A 48 -0.09 -12.35 -1.06
C LYS A 48 -1.52 -11.83 -0.96
N PHE A 49 -2.12 -11.52 -2.11
CA PHE A 49 -3.49 -11.04 -2.19
C PHE A 49 -4.46 -12.07 -1.61
N GLN A 50 -4.35 -13.33 -2.03
CA GLN A 50 -5.20 -14.40 -1.53
C GLN A 50 -5.07 -14.57 -0.01
N GLN A 51 -3.86 -14.56 0.54
CA GLN A 51 -3.61 -14.61 1.99
C GLN A 51 -4.25 -13.42 2.72
N ALA A 52 -4.03 -12.20 2.21
CA ALA A 52 -4.58 -10.97 2.77
C ALA A 52 -6.10 -10.97 2.82
N GLN A 53 -6.73 -11.62 1.84
CA GLN A 53 -8.18 -11.68 1.71
C GLN A 53 -8.80 -12.96 2.28
N GLY A 54 -8.02 -13.78 3.00
CA GLY A 54 -8.51 -15.03 3.61
C GLY A 54 -8.96 -16.08 2.59
N LEU A 55 -8.44 -16.02 1.37
CA LEU A 55 -8.70 -16.99 0.30
C LEU A 55 -7.68 -18.13 0.35
N VAL A 56 -7.96 -19.21 -0.39
CA VAL A 56 -6.96 -20.26 -0.65
C VAL A 56 -5.79 -19.64 -1.42
N ALA A 57 -4.60 -19.67 -0.83
CA ALA A 57 -3.40 -19.02 -1.34
C ALA A 57 -2.59 -19.92 -2.28
N ASP A 58 -3.22 -20.40 -3.35
CA ASP A 58 -2.65 -21.34 -4.32
C ASP A 58 -1.94 -20.67 -5.51
N GLY A 59 -2.02 -19.34 -5.62
CA GLY A 59 -1.45 -18.58 -6.74
C GLY A 59 -2.23 -18.71 -8.04
N ILE A 60 -3.45 -19.27 -8.01
CA ILE A 60 -4.33 -19.44 -9.15
C ILE A 60 -5.48 -18.43 -9.06
N VAL A 61 -5.66 -17.63 -10.11
CA VAL A 61 -6.72 -16.62 -10.17
C VAL A 61 -7.94 -17.22 -10.83
N GLY A 62 -8.84 -17.75 -10.01
CA GLY A 62 -10.17 -18.21 -10.41
C GLY A 62 -11.28 -17.18 -10.16
N PRO A 63 -12.56 -17.55 -10.36
CA PRO A 63 -13.69 -16.64 -10.18
C PRO A 63 -13.74 -15.99 -8.79
N THR A 64 -13.41 -16.74 -7.73
CA THR A 64 -13.38 -16.21 -6.35
C THR A 64 -12.35 -15.09 -6.18
N THR A 65 -11.14 -15.29 -6.71
CA THR A 65 -10.06 -14.29 -6.66
C THR A 65 -10.43 -13.05 -7.47
N TRP A 66 -10.98 -13.23 -8.67
CA TRP A 66 -11.47 -12.12 -9.50
C TRP A 66 -12.60 -11.33 -8.84
N SER A 67 -13.58 -12.04 -8.25
CA SER A 67 -14.67 -11.40 -7.53
C SER A 67 -14.14 -10.53 -6.39
N LYS A 68 -13.14 -11.02 -5.65
CA LYS A 68 -12.57 -10.27 -4.54
C LYS A 68 -11.74 -9.07 -5.01
N LEU A 69 -10.93 -9.23 -6.06
CA LEU A 69 -10.20 -8.12 -6.70
C LEU A 69 -11.18 -7.02 -7.11
N ASN A 70 -12.25 -7.37 -7.82
CA ASN A 70 -13.24 -6.41 -8.30
C ASN A 70 -14.03 -5.76 -7.15
N GLU A 71 -14.37 -6.51 -6.09
CA GLU A 71 -15.00 -5.96 -4.89
C GLU A 71 -14.14 -4.85 -4.29
N LEU A 72 -12.85 -5.11 -4.06
CA LEU A 72 -11.94 -4.14 -3.46
C LEU A 72 -11.64 -2.94 -4.37
N LEU A 73 -11.56 -3.17 -5.69
CA LEU A 73 -11.38 -2.09 -6.66
C LEU A 73 -12.62 -1.19 -6.78
N ASN A 74 -13.82 -1.73 -6.50
CA ASN A 74 -15.08 -1.00 -6.61
C ASN A 74 -15.53 -0.38 -5.28
N LYS A 75 -14.99 -0.82 -4.13
CA LYS A 75 -15.18 -0.10 -2.87
C LYS A 75 -14.56 1.29 -3.01
N GLN A 76 -15.35 2.32 -2.74
CA GLN A 76 -14.84 3.68 -2.52
C GLN A 76 -13.66 3.63 -1.54
N PRO A 77 -12.68 4.57 -1.60
CA PRO A 77 -11.38 4.47 -0.92
C PRO A 77 -11.47 4.66 0.61
N VAL A 78 -12.37 3.94 1.27
CA VAL A 78 -12.44 3.84 2.72
C VAL A 78 -11.64 2.61 3.13
N THR A 79 -10.34 2.63 2.84
CA THR A 79 -9.38 1.73 3.49
C THR A 79 -9.55 1.88 5.00
N ARG A 80 -9.82 0.78 5.71
CA ARG A 80 -10.01 0.81 7.17
C ARG A 80 -8.66 0.86 7.86
N TRP A 81 -8.20 2.07 8.15
CA TRP A 81 -7.02 2.32 8.96
C TRP A 81 -7.38 2.34 10.44
N ARG A 82 -6.53 1.71 11.26
CA ARG A 82 -6.60 1.77 12.72
C ARG A 82 -5.29 2.33 13.27
N LEU A 83 -5.38 3.19 14.28
CA LEU A 83 -4.20 3.64 15.02
C LEU A 83 -3.49 2.45 15.67
N MET A 84 -2.17 2.37 15.52
CA MET A 84 -1.36 1.37 16.19
C MET A 84 -1.33 1.62 17.71
N THR A 85 -1.24 0.54 18.47
CA THR A 85 -0.90 0.59 19.90
C THR A 85 0.57 0.93 20.08
N GLU A 86 0.96 1.43 21.25
CA GLU A 86 2.36 1.78 21.56
C GLU A 86 3.34 0.62 21.29
N VAL A 87 2.94 -0.62 21.62
CA VAL A 87 3.76 -1.82 21.38
C VAL A 87 3.91 -2.10 19.88
N GLU A 88 2.84 -1.94 19.09
CA GLU A 88 2.88 -2.05 17.63
C GLU A 88 3.77 -0.97 17.01
N GLU A 89 3.67 0.28 17.49
CA GLU A 89 4.51 1.39 17.01
C GLU A 89 5.99 1.14 17.24
N ILE A 90 6.38 0.66 18.43
CA ILE A 90 7.78 0.35 18.73
C ILE A 90 8.31 -0.73 17.77
N LYS A 91 7.51 -1.76 17.48
CA LYS A 91 7.87 -2.81 16.53
C LYS A 91 7.99 -2.25 15.11
N GLU A 92 7.07 -1.37 14.72
CA GLU A 92 7.06 -0.72 13.42
C GLU A 92 8.30 0.15 13.21
N ILE A 93 8.64 1.00 14.19
CA ILE A 93 9.85 1.83 14.16
C ILE A 93 11.10 0.95 14.03
N LYS A 94 11.19 -0.13 14.81
CA LYS A 94 12.30 -1.10 14.69
C LYS A 94 12.37 -1.72 13.29
N SER A 95 11.24 -2.04 12.67
CA SER A 95 11.20 -2.56 11.31
C SER A 95 11.70 -1.53 10.29
N LEU A 96 11.31 -0.26 10.45
CA LEU A 96 11.70 0.82 9.54
C LEU A 96 13.21 1.11 9.58
N ILE A 97 13.80 1.26 10.77
CA ILE A 97 15.24 1.56 10.91
C ILE A 97 16.15 0.40 10.47
N ASN A 98 15.65 -0.83 10.53
CA ASN A 98 16.38 -2.02 10.09
C ASN A 98 16.12 -2.38 8.61
N SER A 99 15.33 -1.58 7.89
CA SER A 99 15.04 -1.77 6.47
C SER A 99 15.66 -0.66 5.63
N ARG A 100 16.35 -1.02 4.54
CA ARG A 100 16.92 -0.04 3.59
C ARG A 100 15.83 0.89 3.03
N LEU A 101 14.66 0.34 2.72
CA LEU A 101 13.51 1.10 2.21
C LEU A 101 12.84 1.93 3.32
N GLY A 102 12.77 1.41 4.55
CA GLY A 102 12.29 2.17 5.69
C GLY A 102 13.17 3.40 5.97
N VAL A 103 14.49 3.24 6.00
CA VAL A 103 15.45 4.34 6.16
C VAL A 103 15.36 5.33 4.98
N ALA A 104 15.24 4.86 3.74
CA ALA A 104 15.06 5.74 2.58
C ALA A 104 13.81 6.62 2.72
N ALA A 105 12.69 6.05 3.16
CA ALA A 105 11.47 6.80 3.43
C ALA A 105 11.64 7.83 4.55
N LEU A 106 12.30 7.45 5.66
CA LEU A 106 12.59 8.37 6.76
C LEU A 106 13.51 9.53 6.33
N ASN A 107 14.48 9.27 5.46
CA ASN A 107 15.33 10.32 4.89
C ASN A 107 14.52 11.31 4.06
N GLN A 108 13.50 10.86 3.33
CA GLN A 108 12.62 11.76 2.58
C GLN A 108 11.89 12.75 3.50
N VAL A 109 11.40 12.29 4.65
CA VAL A 109 10.77 13.14 5.67
C VAL A 109 11.73 14.23 6.15
N ALA A 110 12.98 13.85 6.40
CA ALA A 110 14.01 14.79 6.83
C ALA A 110 14.34 15.84 5.73
N LEU A 111 14.50 15.40 4.48
CA LEU A 111 14.78 16.28 3.33
C LEU A 111 13.65 17.30 3.09
N GLU A 112 12.40 16.93 3.38
CA GLU A 112 11.23 17.81 3.26
C GLU A 112 10.95 18.63 4.54
N ASN A 113 11.82 18.55 5.56
CA ASN A 113 11.74 19.31 6.80
C ASN A 113 10.51 18.98 7.69
N PHE A 114 10.11 17.71 7.72
CA PHE A 114 9.03 17.16 8.56
C PHE A 114 9.54 16.51 9.86
N ILE A 115 10.58 17.09 10.47
CA ILE A 115 11.22 16.58 11.69
C ILE A 115 11.25 17.61 12.83
N GLY A 116 10.49 18.70 12.70
CA GLY A 116 10.41 19.77 13.69
C GLY A 116 9.69 19.37 14.98
N PHE A 117 9.91 20.13 16.06
CA PHE A 117 9.24 19.92 17.35
C PHE A 117 7.72 20.11 17.28
N ASP A 118 7.23 20.85 16.29
CA ASP A 118 5.82 21.07 15.99
C ASP A 118 5.18 19.95 15.16
N CYS A 119 5.95 18.90 14.83
CA CYS A 119 5.49 17.77 14.04
C CYS A 119 5.10 16.58 14.92
N THR A 120 3.92 16.03 14.68
CA THR A 120 3.40 14.82 15.33
C THR A 120 3.51 13.64 14.40
N ARG A 121 3.96 12.50 14.92
CA ARG A 121 4.04 11.23 14.18
C ARG A 121 3.05 10.23 14.77
N ARG A 122 2.29 9.56 13.90
CA ARG A 122 1.39 8.46 14.27
C ARG A 122 1.51 7.33 13.26
N PHE A 123 1.35 6.10 13.74
CA PHE A 123 1.32 4.94 12.87
C PHE A 123 -0.07 4.30 12.81
N TYR A 124 -0.41 3.80 11.62
CA TYR A 124 -1.67 3.15 11.35
C TYR A 124 -1.41 1.81 10.66
N ILE A 125 -2.29 0.85 10.93
CA ILE A 125 -2.31 -0.43 10.24
C ILE A 125 -3.59 -0.52 9.41
N ASN A 126 -3.47 -1.04 8.19
CA ASN A 126 -4.63 -1.30 7.35
C ASN A 126 -5.23 -2.66 7.72
N GLU A 127 -6.45 -2.65 8.25
CA GLU A 127 -7.14 -3.87 8.68
C GLU A 127 -7.71 -4.66 7.50
N GLU A 128 -7.97 -4.02 6.35
CA GLU A 128 -8.55 -4.67 5.16
C GLU A 128 -7.54 -5.55 4.40
N PHE A 129 -6.25 -5.25 4.54
CA PHE A 129 -5.17 -6.04 3.97
C PHE A 129 -4.41 -6.83 5.04
N GLY A 130 -5.05 -7.24 6.13
CA GLY A 130 -4.43 -8.12 7.13
C GLY A 130 -3.08 -7.62 7.69
N GLY A 131 -2.86 -6.30 7.73
CA GLY A 131 -1.60 -5.71 8.17
C GLY A 131 -0.45 -5.69 7.14
N PHE A 132 -0.70 -6.06 5.88
CA PHE A 132 0.28 -5.92 4.79
C PHE A 132 0.56 -4.47 4.42
N GLN A 133 -0.25 -3.52 4.88
CA GLN A 133 0.06 -2.11 4.79
C GLN A 133 0.11 -1.46 6.16
N THR A 134 1.17 -0.68 6.37
CA THR A 134 1.28 0.25 7.49
C THR A 134 1.45 1.65 6.94
N LEU A 135 0.98 2.65 7.68
CA LEU A 135 1.08 4.05 7.29
C LEU A 135 1.71 4.83 8.43
N MET A 136 2.77 5.58 8.11
CA MET A 136 3.32 6.59 9.00
C MET A 136 2.80 7.96 8.56
N ARG A 137 2.07 8.62 9.44
CA ARG A 137 1.63 10.00 9.24
C ARG A 137 2.54 10.93 10.02
N VAL A 138 3.02 11.98 9.36
CA VAL A 138 3.72 13.09 9.99
C VAL A 138 2.97 14.37 9.67
N LYS A 139 2.41 15.03 10.69
CA LYS A 139 1.72 16.32 10.54
C LYS A 139 2.41 17.40 11.36
N CYS A 140 2.74 18.51 10.74
CA CYS A 140 3.33 19.68 11.38
C CYS A 140 2.30 20.81 11.54
N SER A 141 2.56 21.75 12.44
CA SER A 141 1.65 22.87 12.69
C SER A 141 1.67 23.91 11.58
N THR A 142 2.73 23.93 10.79
CA THR A 142 2.92 24.86 9.67
C THR A 142 3.18 24.10 8.36
N PRO A 143 2.60 24.56 7.24
CA PRO A 143 2.92 23.99 5.92
C PRO A 143 4.42 24.03 5.62
N ARG A 144 4.89 22.96 5.01
CA ARG A 144 6.27 22.72 4.56
C ARG A 144 6.26 22.48 3.04
N GLY A 145 7.44 22.53 2.43
CA GLY A 145 7.61 22.25 1.00
C GLY A 145 8.90 22.83 0.45
N ALA A 146 9.65 22.04 -0.32
CA ALA A 146 10.94 22.43 -0.87
C ALA A 146 10.84 23.36 -2.11
N SER A 147 9.64 23.62 -2.64
CA SER A 147 9.42 24.46 -3.82
C SER A 147 8.10 25.23 -3.75
N THR A 148 8.16 26.50 -4.11
CA THR A 148 7.29 27.65 -3.80
C THR A 148 5.84 27.64 -4.34
N ALA A 149 5.28 26.51 -4.77
CA ALA A 149 3.96 26.52 -5.44
C ALA A 149 2.78 26.13 -4.53
N ILE A 150 2.93 25.12 -3.65
CA ILE A 150 1.85 24.64 -2.76
C ILE A 150 2.51 24.09 -1.49
N GLY A 151 2.23 24.70 -0.33
CA GLY A 151 2.65 24.17 0.96
C GLY A 151 1.75 23.01 1.39
N TYR A 152 2.33 22.00 2.02
CA TYR A 152 1.60 20.88 2.64
C TYR A 152 2.09 20.72 4.08
N ASP A 153 1.17 20.51 5.02
CA ASP A 153 1.47 20.38 6.45
C ASP A 153 1.51 18.91 6.90
N GLU A 154 1.24 17.97 5.99
CA GLU A 154 1.17 16.55 6.27
C GLU A 154 1.83 15.69 5.18
N ILE A 155 2.70 14.78 5.61
CA ILE A 155 3.24 13.69 4.78
C ILE A 155 2.72 12.36 5.33
N ARG A 156 2.26 11.50 4.43
CA ARG A 156 1.92 10.11 4.74
C ARG A 156 2.81 9.20 3.94
N ILE A 157 3.40 8.22 4.61
CA ILE A 157 4.18 7.18 3.97
C ILE A 157 3.44 5.86 4.16
N ILE A 158 3.10 5.21 3.06
CA ILE A 158 2.45 3.90 3.04
C ILE A 158 3.54 2.88 2.78
N PHE A 159 3.75 1.95 3.71
CA PHE A 159 4.70 0.86 3.57
C PHE A 159 3.94 -0.40 3.17
N ASN A 160 4.28 -0.93 2.00
CA ASN A 160 3.74 -2.20 1.52
C ASN A 160 4.67 -3.33 1.95
N ARG A 161 4.11 -4.31 2.65
CA ARG A 161 4.83 -5.36 3.35
C ARG A 161 4.48 -6.74 2.83
N PHE A 162 5.43 -7.65 2.92
CA PHE A 162 5.19 -9.07 2.75
C PHE A 162 6.09 -9.87 3.69
N GLU A 163 5.51 -10.85 4.40
CA GLU A 163 6.22 -11.66 5.40
C GLU A 163 7.04 -10.81 6.39
N GLY A 164 6.53 -9.63 6.76
CA GLY A 164 7.18 -8.69 7.67
C GLY A 164 8.25 -7.77 7.05
N ASN A 165 8.64 -8.01 5.80
CA ASN A 165 9.60 -7.18 5.07
C ASN A 165 8.89 -6.03 4.34
N ILE A 166 9.50 -4.85 4.31
CA ILE A 166 9.05 -3.73 3.49
C ILE A 166 9.55 -3.97 2.07
N GLU A 167 8.65 -4.04 1.10
CA GLU A 167 8.99 -4.28 -0.30
C GLU A 167 9.03 -3.00 -1.13
N ASN A 168 8.19 -2.03 -0.79
CA ASN A 168 8.16 -0.70 -1.38
C ASN A 168 7.43 0.27 -0.43
N PHE A 169 7.47 1.55 -0.77
CA PHE A 169 6.70 2.58 -0.07
C PHE A 169 6.21 3.66 -1.04
N ASP A 170 5.07 4.24 -0.71
CA ASP A 170 4.49 5.38 -1.41
C ASP A 170 4.43 6.59 -0.48
N ILE A 171 4.55 7.79 -1.05
CA ILE A 171 4.51 9.05 -0.30
C ILE A 171 3.37 9.93 -0.81
N GLU A 172 2.43 10.23 0.07
CA GLU A 172 1.36 11.20 -0.15
C GLU A 172 1.71 12.51 0.57
N ARG A 173 1.68 13.62 -0.18
CA ARG A 173 1.84 14.99 0.34
C ARG A 173 0.45 15.59 0.40
N VAL A 174 -0.01 15.92 1.61
CA VAL A 174 -1.40 16.32 1.87
C VAL A 174 -1.43 17.82 2.20
N SER A 175 -2.13 18.57 1.37
CA SER A 175 -2.41 20.01 1.49
C SER A 175 -3.91 20.24 1.62
N GLU A 176 -4.32 21.48 1.94
CA GLU A 176 -5.73 21.86 1.99
C GLU A 176 -6.47 21.66 0.65
N GLU A 177 -5.76 21.81 -0.47
CA GLU A 177 -6.31 21.65 -1.83
C GLU A 177 -6.30 20.19 -2.33
N THR A 178 -5.44 19.35 -1.76
CA THR A 178 -5.41 17.93 -2.09
C THR A 178 -6.31 17.18 -1.11
N ALA A 179 -7.56 16.96 -1.55
CA ALA A 179 -8.48 16.08 -0.83
C ALA A 179 -7.81 14.73 -0.58
N ALA A 180 -7.50 14.45 0.69
CA ALA A 180 -6.81 13.24 1.09
C ALA A 180 -7.61 12.02 0.63
N LYS A 181 -6.99 11.16 -0.19
CA LYS A 181 -7.62 9.93 -0.69
C LYS A 181 -7.85 8.91 0.43
N ILE A 182 -7.07 9.05 1.50
CA ILE A 182 -7.08 8.19 2.67
C ILE A 182 -7.76 8.93 3.83
N VAL A 183 -8.78 8.29 4.40
CA VAL A 183 -9.42 8.72 5.66
C VAL A 183 -8.75 7.97 6.81
N LEU A 184 -8.14 8.71 7.73
CA LEU A 184 -7.51 8.17 8.94
C LEU A 184 -8.42 8.46 10.15
N PRO A 185 -8.52 7.54 11.13
CA PRO A 185 -9.18 7.85 12.38
C PRO A 185 -8.38 8.90 13.17
N ASP A 186 -9.10 9.74 13.92
CA ASP A 186 -8.51 10.75 14.83
C ASP A 186 -7.75 10.15 16.01
#